data_AF-A0A0H1R4V5-F1
#
_entry.id   AF-A0A0H1R4V5-F1
#
_cell.length_a   1.000
_cell.length_b   1.000
_cell.length_c   1.000
_cell.angle_alpha   90.00
_cell.angle_beta   90.00
_cell.angle_gamma   90.00
#
_symmetry.space_group_name_H-M   'P 1'
#
loop_
_entity.id
_entity.type
_entity.pdbx_description
1 polymer ?
#
loop_
_entity_poly.entity_id
_entity_poly.type
_entity_poly.pdbx_seq_one_letter_code
_entity_poly.pdbx_strand_id
1 'polypeptide(L)'
;MIDNRFAPYGAFALRAGLGIMFIAHAYLKIAVFTVPGFAGFLGQVGFPGFLAWPIILAELIGGLAILTGFYARAVSVVLLPVLLGALLVHAPNGWVFNAPNGGWEYPAFLALAALAHILIGDGALAMKPVAFTGGSTASLRPRIS
;
A
#
# COMPACT_ATOMS: atom_id res chain seq x y z
N MET A 1 -10.72 -13.93 18.88
CA MET A 1 -10.92 -12.81 19.82
C MET A 1 -9.89 -11.74 19.49
N ILE A 2 -10.29 -10.47 19.32
CA ILE A 2 -9.38 -9.33 19.08
C ILE A 2 -9.21 -8.56 20.39
N ASP A 3 -7.97 -8.27 20.79
CA ASP A 3 -7.71 -7.40 21.95
C ASP A 3 -7.81 -5.93 21.51
N ASN A 4 -8.94 -5.30 21.85
CA ASN A 4 -9.23 -3.93 21.45
C ASN A 4 -8.26 -2.89 22.06
N ARG A 5 -7.51 -3.24 23.11
CA ARG A 5 -6.51 -2.34 23.71
C ARG A 5 -5.30 -2.18 22.78
N PHE A 6 -4.92 -3.27 22.11
CA PHE A 6 -3.74 -3.31 21.25
C PHE A 6 -4.05 -3.26 19.75
N ALA A 7 -5.31 -3.50 19.35
CA ALA A 7 -5.74 -3.48 17.96
C ALA A 7 -5.33 -2.19 17.20
N PRO A 8 -5.47 -0.97 17.75
CA PRO A 8 -5.03 0.24 17.06
C PRO A 8 -3.51 0.29 16.81
N TYR A 9 -2.72 -0.28 17.72
CA TYR A 9 -1.26 -0.35 17.58
C TYR A 9 -0.82 -1.44 16.59
N GLY A 10 -1.54 -2.57 16.53
CA GLY A 10 -1.34 -3.57 15.49
C GLY A 10 -1.63 -3.02 14.09
N ALA A 11 -2.72 -2.25 13.95
CA ALA A 11 -3.03 -1.54 12.71
C ALA A 11 -1.96 -0.50 12.34
N PHE A 12 -1.45 0.25 13.33
CA PHE A 12 -0.33 1.18 13.13
C PHE A 12 0.94 0.44 12.67
N ALA A 13 1.28 -0.70 13.27
CA ALA A 13 2.45 -1.47 12.88
C ALA A 13 2.35 -1.96 11.43
N LEU A 14 1.19 -2.49 11.03
CA LEU A 14 0.90 -2.86 9.64
C LEU A 14 1.05 -1.65 8.70
N ARG A 15 0.44 -0.52 9.06
CA ARG A 15 0.52 0.74 8.29
C ARG A 15 1.95 1.21 8.13
N ALA A 16 2.72 1.24 9.22
CA ALA A 16 4.10 1.69 9.22
C ALA A 16 4.98 0.79 8.33
N GLY A 17 4.84 -0.54 8.48
CA GLY A 17 5.53 -1.49 7.62
C GLY A 17 5.19 -1.29 6.15
N LEU A 18 3.90 -1.18 5.81
CA LEU A 18 3.45 -0.95 4.43
C LEU A 18 4.00 0.36 3.84
N GLY A 19 3.92 1.46 4.60
CA GLY A 19 4.43 2.77 4.17
C GLY A 19 5.94 2.76 3.94
N ILE A 20 6.70 2.14 4.86
CA ILE A 20 8.16 1.97 4.72
C ILE A 20 8.49 1.17 3.46
N MET A 21 7.75 0.10 3.16
CA MET A 21 8.01 -0.71 1.97
C MET A 21 7.78 0.05 0.68
N PHE A 22 6.72 0.86 0.59
CA PHE A 22 6.52 1.75 -0.56
C PHE A 22 7.67 2.76 -0.73
N ILE A 23 8.12 3.39 0.36
CA ILE A 23 9.24 4.33 0.33
C ILE A 23 10.54 3.62 -0.10
N ALA A 24 10.80 2.42 0.43
CA ALA A 24 11.96 1.62 0.06
C ALA A 24 11.94 1.25 -1.43
N HIS A 25 10.78 0.90 -1.98
CA HIS A 25 10.65 0.57 -3.40
C HIS A 25 10.86 1.79 -4.32
N ALA A 26 10.38 2.96 -3.91
CA ALA A 26 10.69 4.20 -4.61
C ALA A 26 12.20 4.50 -4.56
N TYR A 27 12.82 4.32 -3.40
CA TYR A 27 14.27 4.51 -3.24
C TYR A 27 15.08 3.55 -4.12
N LEU A 28 14.72 2.26 -4.17
CA LEU A 28 15.37 1.29 -5.05
C LEU A 28 15.33 1.74 -6.52
N LYS A 29 14.18 2.22 -6.98
CA LYS A 29 14.02 2.71 -8.35
C LYS A 29 14.84 3.97 -8.65
N ILE A 30 15.09 4.82 -7.65
CA ILE A 30 15.87 6.05 -7.83
C ILE A 30 17.37 5.78 -7.72
N ALA A 31 17.79 5.05 -6.70
CA ALA A 31 19.20 4.98 -6.28
C ALA A 31 19.89 3.66 -6.67
N VAL A 32 19.16 2.55 -6.76
CA VAL A 32 19.74 1.23 -7.02
C VAL A 32 19.56 0.82 -8.47
N PHE A 33 18.32 0.79 -8.95
CA PHE A 33 18.02 0.52 -10.35
C PHE A 33 18.27 1.72 -11.26
N THR A 34 18.21 2.93 -10.69
CA THR A 34 18.11 4.21 -11.39
C THR A 34 16.83 4.36 -12.20
N VAL A 35 16.39 5.60 -12.41
CA VAL A 35 15.16 5.89 -13.17
C VAL A 35 15.24 5.32 -14.60
N PRO A 36 16.36 5.46 -15.35
CA PRO A 36 16.51 4.81 -16.65
C PRO A 36 16.45 3.28 -16.58
N GLY A 37 17.05 2.66 -15.56
CA GLY A 37 17.00 1.20 -15.39
C GLY A 37 15.59 0.69 -15.13
N PHE A 38 14.81 1.38 -14.28
CA PHE A 38 13.41 1.05 -14.06
C PHE A 38 12.55 1.28 -15.32
N ALA A 39 12.78 2.38 -16.06
CA ALA A 39 12.12 2.62 -17.34
C ALA A 39 12.43 1.53 -18.38
N GLY A 40 13.67 1.02 -18.40
CA GLY A 40 14.07 -0.11 -19.24
C GLY A 40 13.36 -1.40 -18.85
N PHE A 41 13.26 -1.70 -17.54
CA PHE A 41 12.47 -2.83 -17.05
C PHE A 41 11.00 -2.75 -17.47
N LEU A 42 10.38 -1.57 -17.34
CA LEU A 42 9.00 -1.35 -17.82
C LEU A 42 8.86 -1.71 -19.30
N GLY A 43 9.82 -1.29 -20.13
CA GLY A 43 9.84 -1.66 -21.56
C GLY A 43 9.90 -3.17 -21.80
N GLN A 44 10.71 -3.90 -21.02
CA GLN A 44 10.82 -5.37 -21.10
C GLN A 44 9.51 -6.08 -20.75
N VAL A 45 8.74 -5.53 -19.81
CA VAL A 45 7.45 -6.09 -19.39
C VAL A 45 6.25 -5.49 -20.14
N GLY A 46 6.50 -4.75 -21.23
CA GLY A 46 5.47 -4.25 -22.15
C GLY A 46 4.81 -2.93 -21.74
N PHE A 47 5.34 -2.23 -20.74
CA PHE A 47 4.85 -0.93 -20.29
C PHE A 47 5.67 0.24 -20.88
N PRO A 48 5.04 1.41 -21.13
CA PRO A 48 5.76 2.60 -21.55
C PRO A 48 6.75 3.10 -20.50
N GLY A 49 7.99 3.39 -20.89
CA GLY A 49 9.04 3.86 -19.98
C GLY A 49 8.71 5.19 -19.27
N PHE A 50 7.84 6.04 -19.85
CA PHE A 50 7.41 7.29 -19.20
C PHE A 50 6.64 7.04 -17.89
N LEU A 51 6.10 5.84 -17.67
CA LEU A 51 5.43 5.47 -16.42
C LEU A 51 6.38 5.34 -15.23
N ALA A 52 7.71 5.35 -15.45
CA ALA A 52 8.70 5.28 -14.39
C ALA A 52 8.47 6.36 -13.31
N TRP A 53 8.34 7.63 -13.70
CA TRP A 53 8.12 8.73 -12.76
C TRP A 53 6.76 8.66 -12.06
N PRO A 54 5.62 8.48 -12.76
CA PRO A 54 4.33 8.28 -12.11
C PRO A 54 4.34 7.18 -11.04
N ILE A 55 4.94 6.03 -11.33
CA ILE A 55 5.01 4.92 -10.37
C ILE A 55 5.91 5.28 -9.18
N ILE A 56 7.11 5.83 -9.42
CA ILE A 56 8.03 6.24 -8.35
C ILE A 56 7.37 7.28 -7.43
N LEU A 57 6.70 8.28 -8.00
CA LEU A 57 6.02 9.32 -7.23
C LEU A 57 4.83 8.76 -6.45
N ALA A 58 4.05 7.86 -7.05
CA ALA A 58 2.95 7.19 -6.37
C ALA A 58 3.45 6.37 -5.17
N GLU A 59 4.52 5.60 -5.34
CA GLU A 59 5.13 4.83 -4.26
C GLU A 59 5.72 5.75 -3.17
N LEU A 60 6.44 6.81 -3.53
CA LEU A 60 7.07 7.69 -2.55
C LEU A 60 6.05 8.52 -1.77
N ILE A 61 5.22 9.28 -2.48
CA ILE A 61 4.23 10.18 -1.87
C ILE A 61 3.17 9.34 -1.15
N GLY A 62 2.72 8.26 -1.79
CA GLY A 62 1.74 7.35 -1.21
C GLY A 62 2.30 6.60 0.00
N GLY A 63 3.55 6.15 -0.04
CA GLY A 63 4.24 5.53 1.09
C GLY A 63 4.39 6.48 2.28
N LEU A 64 4.75 7.74 2.04
CA LEU A 64 4.79 8.78 3.06
C LEU A 64 3.41 9.05 3.67
N ALA A 65 2.38 9.18 2.84
CA ALA A 65 1.01 9.38 3.30
C ALA A 65 0.49 8.19 4.12
N ILE A 66 0.80 6.96 3.71
CA ILE A 66 0.49 5.74 4.46
C ILE A 66 1.21 5.75 5.81
N LEU A 67 2.54 5.91 5.82
CA LEU A 67 3.35 5.87 7.03
C LEU A 67 2.86 6.88 8.09
N THR A 68 2.63 8.12 7.66
CA THR A 68 2.17 9.22 8.52
C THR A 68 0.70 9.11 8.92
N GLY A 69 -0.09 8.27 8.26
CA GLY A 69 -1.52 8.20 8.51
C GLY A 69 -2.30 9.40 7.96
N PHE A 70 -1.81 10.03 6.88
CA PHE A 70 -2.51 11.13 6.21
C PHE A 70 -3.37 10.59 5.07
N TYR A 71 -4.68 10.41 5.33
CA TYR A 71 -5.59 9.69 4.43
C TYR A 71 -5.09 8.29 4.04
N ALA A 72 -4.31 7.64 4.91
CA ALA A 72 -3.55 6.44 4.59
C ALA A 72 -4.43 5.32 4.04
N ARG A 73 -5.63 5.12 4.58
CA ARG A 73 -6.59 4.13 4.08
C ARG A 73 -7.02 4.35 2.64
N ALA A 74 -7.36 5.59 2.28
CA ALA A 74 -7.72 5.95 0.91
C ALA A 74 -6.52 5.80 -0.03
N VAL A 75 -5.33 6.18 0.43
CA VAL A 75 -4.08 6.02 -0.33
C VAL A 75 -3.78 4.53 -0.57
N SER A 76 -3.98 3.65 0.41
CA SER A 76 -3.83 2.20 0.21
C SER A 76 -4.78 1.65 -0.86
N VAL A 77 -6.02 2.14 -0.95
CA VAL A 77 -6.95 1.77 -2.03
C VAL A 77 -6.38 2.16 -3.39
N VAL A 78 -5.84 3.37 -3.51
CA VAL A 78 -5.26 3.89 -4.77
C VAL A 78 -3.98 3.14 -5.15
N LEU A 79 -3.15 2.73 -4.19
CA LEU A 79 -1.90 2.00 -4.47
C LEU A 79 -2.09 0.49 -4.64
N LEU A 80 -3.21 -0.08 -4.21
CA LEU A 80 -3.48 -1.52 -4.37
C LEU A 80 -3.40 -1.98 -5.84
N PRO A 81 -3.97 -1.27 -6.83
CA PRO A 81 -3.75 -1.58 -8.25
C PRO A 81 -2.27 -1.63 -8.68
N VAL A 82 -1.40 -0.79 -8.11
CA VAL A 82 0.05 -0.81 -8.41
C VAL A 82 0.66 -2.14 -7.92
N LEU A 83 0.30 -2.57 -6.71
CA LEU A 83 0.76 -3.84 -6.15
C LEU A 83 0.22 -5.05 -6.94
N LEU A 84 -1.04 -4.99 -7.38
CA LEU A 84 -1.61 -6.04 -8.23
C LEU A 84 -0.96 -6.07 -9.62
N GLY A 85 -0.64 -4.92 -10.20
CA GLY A 85 0.14 -4.83 -11.43
C GLY A 85 1.52 -5.46 -11.28
N ALA A 86 2.24 -5.15 -10.20
CA ALA A 86 3.52 -5.78 -9.87
C ALA A 86 3.37 -7.30 -9.69
N LEU A 87 2.35 -7.76 -8.98
CA LEU A 87 2.06 -9.19 -8.82
C LEU A 87 1.92 -9.87 -10.18
N LEU A 88 1.13 -9.31 -11.09
CA LEU A 88 0.91 -9.88 -12.42
C LEU A 88 2.20 -9.92 -13.26
N VAL A 89 3.04 -8.89 -13.16
CA VAL A 89 4.35 -8.84 -13.84
C VAL A 89 5.29 -9.94 -13.31
N HIS A 90 5.27 -10.21 -12.01
CA HIS A 90 6.15 -11.18 -11.37
C HIS A 90 5.58 -12.62 -11.32
N ALA A 91 4.28 -12.81 -11.57
CA ALA A 91 3.62 -14.12 -11.51
C ALA A 91 4.29 -15.20 -12.38
N PRO A 92 4.74 -14.92 -13.62
CA PRO A 92 5.40 -15.92 -14.46
C PRO A 92 6.79 -16.35 -13.95
N ASN A 93 7.42 -15.59 -13.05
CA ASN A 93 8.79 -15.84 -12.59
C ASN A 93 8.86 -16.90 -11.48
N GLY A 94 7.73 -17.39 -10.98
CA GLY A 94 7.64 -18.30 -9.83
C GLY A 94 7.53 -17.59 -8.48
N TRP A 95 7.48 -18.36 -7.40
CA TRP A 95 7.14 -17.86 -6.06
C TRP A 95 8.23 -16.98 -5.44
N VAL A 96 9.46 -17.50 -5.35
CA VAL A 96 10.51 -16.96 -4.46
C VAL A 96 11.10 -15.63 -4.95
N PHE A 97 11.39 -14.71 -4.03
CA PHE A 97 11.87 -13.36 -4.35
C PHE A 97 13.18 -13.35 -5.16
N ASN A 98 14.04 -14.36 -5.01
CA ASN A 98 15.33 -14.46 -5.69
C ASN A 98 15.25 -15.18 -7.05
N ALA A 99 14.05 -15.51 -7.54
CA ALA A 99 13.88 -16.00 -8.89
C ALA A 99 14.40 -14.98 -9.92
N PRO A 100 14.78 -15.40 -11.14
CA PRO A 100 15.13 -14.48 -12.21
C PRO A 100 14.01 -13.42 -12.41
N ASN A 101 14.38 -12.14 -12.43
CA ASN A 101 13.46 -11.00 -12.48
C ASN A 101 12.51 -10.84 -11.27
N GLY A 102 12.75 -11.57 -10.18
CA GLY A 102 11.98 -11.52 -8.93
C GLY A 102 10.66 -12.28 -9.01
N GLY A 103 10.40 -13.12 -7.99
CA GLY A 103 9.15 -13.87 -7.86
C GLY A 103 7.98 -13.07 -7.29
N TRP A 104 6.79 -13.67 -7.31
CA TRP A 104 5.54 -12.98 -6.96
C TRP A 104 5.19 -12.98 -5.46
N GLU A 105 5.90 -13.73 -4.61
CA GLU A 105 5.57 -13.86 -3.17
C GLU A 105 5.46 -12.50 -2.48
N TYR A 106 6.37 -11.59 -2.81
CA TYR A 106 6.51 -10.33 -2.11
C TYR A 106 5.47 -9.28 -2.57
N PRO A 107 5.23 -9.07 -3.89
CA PRO A 107 4.08 -8.29 -4.35
C PRO A 107 2.73 -8.79 -3.82
N ALA A 108 2.54 -10.11 -3.74
CA ALA A 108 1.31 -10.69 -3.17
C ALA A 108 1.18 -10.41 -1.68
N PHE A 109 2.26 -10.55 -0.92
CA PHE A 109 2.28 -10.20 0.49
C PHE A 109 1.94 -8.72 0.72
N LEU A 110 2.53 -7.81 -0.06
CA LEU A 110 2.23 -6.38 0.04
C LEU A 110 0.79 -6.06 -0.36
N ALA A 111 0.25 -6.69 -1.40
CA ALA A 111 -1.14 -6.50 -1.81
C ALA A 111 -2.12 -6.93 -0.69
N LEU A 112 -1.83 -8.07 -0.03
CA LEU A 112 -2.60 -8.51 1.13
C LEU A 112 -2.43 -7.59 2.34
N ALA A 113 -1.22 -7.08 2.60
CA ALA A 113 -0.98 -6.11 3.67
C ALA A 113 -1.75 -4.79 3.43
N ALA A 114 -1.78 -4.32 2.18
CA ALA A 114 -2.57 -3.16 1.78
C ALA A 114 -4.06 -3.42 1.94
N LEU A 115 -4.56 -4.57 1.51
CA LEU A 115 -5.96 -4.96 1.72
C LEU A 115 -6.32 -5.03 3.21
N ALA A 116 -5.46 -5.64 4.03
CA ALA A 116 -5.65 -5.69 5.47
C ALA A 116 -5.68 -4.28 6.08
N HIS A 117 -4.78 -3.38 5.68
CA HIS A 117 -4.79 -1.99 6.14
C HIS A 117 -6.06 -1.23 5.72
N ILE A 118 -6.54 -1.43 4.47
CA ILE A 118 -7.80 -0.88 3.98
C ILE A 118 -8.98 -1.30 4.85
N LEU A 119 -9.04 -2.58 5.23
CA LEU A 119 -10.13 -3.16 6.01
C LEU A 119 -10.07 -2.81 7.50
N ILE A 120 -8.88 -2.80 8.09
CA ILE A 120 -8.68 -2.57 9.53
C ILE A 120 -8.81 -1.08 9.88
N GLY A 121 -8.27 -0.18 9.06
CA GLY A 121 -8.22 1.25 9.35
C GLY A 121 -6.82 1.80 9.60
N ASP A 122 -6.74 3.13 9.76
CA ASP A 122 -5.46 3.85 9.88
C ASP A 122 -4.70 3.55 11.19
N GLY A 123 -5.32 2.91 12.18
CA GLY A 123 -4.70 2.59 13.46
C GLY A 123 -4.37 3.81 14.32
N ALA A 124 -3.52 3.60 15.33
CA ALA A 124 -3.03 4.66 16.20
C ALA A 124 -2.15 5.67 15.44
N LEU A 125 -1.97 6.87 16.02
CA LEU A 125 -1.02 7.89 15.55
C LEU A 125 -1.22 8.33 14.09
N ALA A 126 -2.43 8.27 13.57
CA ALA A 126 -2.75 8.78 12.24
C ALA A 126 -2.88 10.30 12.26
N MET A 127 -2.16 11.01 11.38
CA MET A 127 -2.27 12.48 11.28
C MET A 127 -3.66 12.92 10.82
N LYS A 128 -4.26 12.22 9.86
CA LYS A 128 -5.60 12.50 9.35
C LYS A 128 -6.31 11.21 8.96
N PRO A 129 -7.01 10.57 9.92
CA PRO A 129 -7.69 9.31 9.67
C PRO A 129 -8.91 9.48 8.77
N VAL A 130 -9.24 8.44 8.03
CA VAL A 130 -10.45 8.35 7.20
C VAL A 130 -11.32 7.22 7.72
N ALA A 131 -12.58 7.53 8.00
CA ALA A 131 -13.60 6.51 8.20
C ALA A 131 -14.39 6.34 6.90
N PHE A 132 -14.37 5.14 6.32
CA PHE A 132 -15.44 4.68 5.44
C PHE A 132 -16.61 4.32 6.34
N THR A 133 -17.38 5.32 6.75
CA THR A 133 -18.63 5.11 7.48
C THR A 133 -19.64 4.50 6.52
N GLY A 134 -19.91 3.21 6.65
CA GLY A 134 -21.13 2.61 6.12
C GLY A 134 -22.31 3.08 6.97
N GLY A 135 -23.03 4.10 6.51
CA GLY A 135 -24.35 4.51 7.01
C GLY A 135 -24.39 4.96 8.47
N SER A 136 -24.64 6.25 8.70
CA SER A 136 -25.20 6.70 9.97
C SER A 136 -26.56 6.03 10.19
N THR A 137 -26.64 5.02 11.06
CA THR A 137 -27.87 4.83 11.84
C THR A 137 -27.88 5.95 12.86
N ALA A 138 -28.56 7.03 12.47
CA ALA A 138 -28.88 8.14 13.33
C ALA A 138 -29.38 7.62 14.68
N SER A 139 -28.77 8.13 15.75
CA SER A 139 -29.25 8.02 17.12
C SER A 139 -30.75 8.35 17.19
N LEU A 140 -31.59 7.32 17.21
CA LEU A 140 -32.98 7.44 17.66
C LEU A 140 -32.95 7.69 19.17
N ARG A 141 -32.91 8.96 19.56
CA ARG A 141 -33.25 9.34 20.94
C ARG A 141 -34.76 9.17 21.10
N PRO A 142 -35.24 8.52 22.18
CA PRO A 142 -36.67 8.50 22.46
C PRO A 142 -37.09 9.92 22.86
N ARG A 143 -38.06 10.48 22.13
CA ARG A 143 -38.84 11.63 22.60
C ARG A 143 -39.70 11.11 23.75
N ILE A 144 -39.33 11.47 24.97
CA ILE A 144 -40.20 11.31 26.13
C ILE A 144 -41.09 12.55 26.14
N SER A 145 -42.40 12.35 25.95
CA SER A 145 -43.47 13.30 26.22
C SER A 145 -44.25 12.84 27.43
#